data_AF-A0A2T6BUM9-F1
#
_entry.id   AF-A0A2T6BUM9-F1
#
_cell.length_a   1.000
_cell.length_b   1.000
_cell.length_c   1.000
_cell.angle_alpha   90.00
_cell.angle_beta   90.00
_cell.angle_gamma   90.00
#
_symmetry.space_group_name_H-M   'P 1'
#
loop_
_entity.id
_entity.type
_entity.pdbx_description
1 polymer ?
#
loop_
_entity_poly.entity_id
_entity_poly.type
_entity_poly.pdbx_seq_one_letter_code
_entity_poly.pdbx_strand_id
1 'polypeptide(L)'
;MLHYRIAERGKMHALDKNYKEALRHYKEAMKLTQQEKDSELFYQHYSQCVMETLELSGAYDQVISFCENYREFLQDKEQNVLVRKHKAFVSERQAIQHVLKEEQEEAKALLQDIQKDLGKGKQPITDELLGWLVRGYKVNKDQLTKLQRKHNYFIVRKESVNPKIAMDLPEGISPF
;
A
#
# COMPACT_ATOMS: atom_id res chain seq x y z
N MET A 1 8.62 -11.68 -17.77
CA MET A 1 9.42 -12.58 -16.89
C MET A 1 10.51 -11.90 -16.04
N LEU A 2 11.30 -10.97 -16.60
CA LEU A 2 12.40 -10.29 -15.89
C LEU A 2 11.91 -9.41 -14.72
N HIS A 3 10.87 -8.60 -14.95
CA HIS A 3 10.26 -7.72 -13.95
C HIS A 3 9.89 -8.44 -12.65
N TYR A 4 9.37 -9.66 -12.74
CA TYR A 4 8.96 -10.46 -11.59
C TYR A 4 10.15 -10.83 -10.68
N ARG A 5 11.29 -11.22 -11.26
CA ARG A 5 12.49 -11.58 -10.50
C ARG A 5 13.11 -10.37 -9.78
N ILE A 6 13.09 -9.21 -10.45
CA ILE A 6 13.54 -7.94 -9.88
C ILE A 6 12.63 -7.50 -8.73
N ALA A 7 11.31 -7.56 -8.92
CA ALA A 7 10.35 -7.27 -7.86
C ALA A 7 10.52 -8.20 -6.66
N GLU A 8 10.82 -9.48 -6.90
CA GLU A 8 11.07 -10.45 -5.83
C GLU A 8 12.29 -10.08 -4.98
N ARG A 9 13.36 -9.56 -5.60
CA ARG A 9 14.50 -8.99 -4.86
C ARG A 9 14.10 -7.73 -4.07
N GLY A 10 13.25 -6.88 -4.64
CA GLY A 10 12.68 -5.73 -3.95
C GLY A 10 11.97 -6.12 -2.65
N LYS A 11 11.21 -7.22 -2.66
CA LYS A 11 10.55 -7.77 -1.45
C LYS A 11 11.55 -8.19 -0.38
N MET A 12 12.65 -8.82 -0.77
CA MET A 12 13.72 -9.18 0.17
C MET A 12 14.30 -7.93 0.84
N HIS A 13 14.65 -6.91 0.06
CA HIS A 13 15.13 -5.64 0.62
C HIS A 13 14.13 -4.98 1.55
N ALA A 14 12.82 -5.04 1.25
CA ALA A 14 11.78 -4.51 2.12
C ALA A 14 11.73 -5.24 3.48
N LEU A 15 11.84 -6.58 3.46
CA LEU A 15 11.90 -7.40 4.68
C LEU A 15 13.16 -7.12 5.51
N ASP A 16 14.28 -6.80 4.85
CA ASP A 16 15.54 -6.41 5.47
C ASP A 16 15.58 -4.92 5.90
N LYS A 17 14.46 -4.20 5.77
CA LYS A 17 14.33 -2.75 6.04
C LYS A 17 15.24 -1.87 5.17
N ASN A 18 15.78 -2.40 4.08
CA ASN A 18 16.48 -1.64 3.06
C ASN A 18 15.47 -1.03 2.07
N TYR A 19 14.69 -0.08 2.57
CA TYR A 19 13.57 0.51 1.82
C TYR A 19 14.02 1.25 0.55
N LYS A 20 15.21 1.86 0.56
CA LYS A 20 15.78 2.53 -0.60
C LYS A 20 15.98 1.55 -1.77
N GLU A 21 16.60 0.41 -1.50
CA GLU A 21 16.82 -0.61 -2.53
C GLU A 21 15.52 -1.29 -2.93
N ALA A 22 14.61 -1.55 -1.99
CA ALA A 22 13.30 -2.08 -2.30
C ALA A 22 12.55 -1.20 -3.32
N LEU A 23 12.48 0.11 -3.07
CA LEU A 23 11.85 1.07 -3.99
C LEU A 23 12.54 1.11 -5.36
N ARG A 24 13.88 1.02 -5.40
CA ARG A 24 14.64 0.99 -6.66
C ARG A 24 14.23 -0.22 -7.51
N HIS A 25 14.15 -1.40 -6.89
CA HIS A 25 13.74 -2.64 -7.56
C HIS A 25 12.28 -2.59 -8.05
N TYR A 26 11.35 -2.12 -7.23
CA TYR A 26 9.95 -2.05 -7.64
C TYR A 26 9.71 -1.06 -8.77
N LYS A 27 10.36 0.12 -8.74
CA LYS A 27 10.26 1.10 -9.82
C LYS A 27 10.75 0.52 -11.15
N GLU A 28 11.86 -0.20 -11.13
CA GLU A 28 12.37 -0.83 -12.35
C GLU A 28 11.48 -1.97 -12.83
N ALA A 29 10.98 -2.80 -11.92
CA ALA A 29 10.00 -3.83 -12.26
C ALA A 29 8.76 -3.23 -12.92
N MET A 30 8.25 -2.10 -12.41
CA MET A 30 7.12 -1.38 -13.02
C MET A 30 7.43 -0.87 -14.43
N LYS A 31 8.62 -0.30 -14.70
CA LYS A 31 8.99 0.13 -16.05
C LYS A 31 8.98 -1.05 -17.03
N LEU A 32 9.52 -2.18 -16.61
CA LEU A 32 9.58 -3.40 -17.42
C LEU A 32 8.19 -4.02 -17.69
N THR A 33 7.17 -3.73 -16.87
CA THR A 33 5.80 -4.22 -17.12
C THR A 33 5.13 -3.59 -18.33
N GLN A 34 5.55 -2.40 -18.76
CA GLN A 34 4.92 -1.68 -19.87
C GLN A 34 4.97 -2.43 -21.21
N GLN A 35 5.84 -3.44 -21.31
CA GLN A 35 6.04 -4.25 -22.52
C GLN A 35 5.29 -5.59 -22.50
N GLU A 36 4.55 -5.91 -21.43
CA GLU A 36 3.95 -7.22 -21.20
C GLU A 36 2.41 -7.19 -21.40
N LYS A 37 1.81 -8.31 -21.82
CA LYS A 37 0.35 -8.41 -22.10
C LYS A 37 -0.53 -8.20 -20.86
N ASP A 38 -0.10 -8.68 -19.69
CA ASP A 38 -0.81 -8.55 -18.41
C ASP A 38 -0.28 -7.39 -17.55
N SER A 39 0.19 -6.34 -18.21
CA SER A 39 0.88 -5.20 -17.57
C SER A 39 0.11 -4.60 -16.40
N GLU A 40 -1.22 -4.51 -16.49
CA GLU A 40 -2.07 -3.88 -15.47
C GLU A 40 -2.05 -4.61 -14.12
N LEU A 41 -2.13 -5.95 -14.12
CA LEU A 41 -2.09 -6.75 -12.89
C LEU A 41 -0.73 -6.63 -12.19
N PHE A 42 0.36 -6.72 -12.95
CA PHE A 42 1.70 -6.56 -12.40
C PHE A 42 1.95 -5.14 -11.91
N TYR A 43 1.51 -4.14 -12.67
CA TYR A 43 1.63 -2.74 -12.29
C TYR A 43 0.89 -2.45 -10.99
N GLN A 44 -0.32 -2.98 -10.82
CA GLN A 44 -1.08 -2.85 -9.59
C GLN A 44 -0.36 -3.52 -8.41
N HIS A 45 0.10 -4.76 -8.57
CA HIS A 45 0.83 -5.48 -7.52
C HIS A 45 2.12 -4.75 -7.10
N TYR A 46 2.90 -4.25 -8.05
CA TYR A 46 4.13 -3.50 -7.74
C TYR A 46 3.83 -2.14 -7.12
N SER A 47 2.76 -1.47 -7.55
CA SER A 47 2.30 -0.23 -6.91
C SER A 47 1.96 -0.45 -5.43
N GLN A 48 1.32 -1.58 -5.09
CA GLN A 48 1.08 -1.95 -3.69
C GLN A 48 2.37 -2.19 -2.91
N CYS A 49 3.36 -2.85 -3.53
CA CYS A 49 4.68 -3.07 -2.91
C CYS A 49 5.42 -1.75 -2.66
N VAL A 50 5.35 -0.80 -3.60
CA VAL A 50 5.91 0.56 -3.45
C VAL A 50 5.23 1.30 -2.30
N MET A 51 3.89 1.34 -2.29
CA MET A 51 3.12 2.00 -1.25
C MET A 51 3.43 1.44 0.14
N GLU A 52 3.43 0.12 0.29
CA GLU A 52 3.82 -0.56 1.54
C GLU A 52 5.24 -0.20 2.00
N THR A 53 6.18 -0.11 1.07
CA THR A 53 7.56 0.26 1.41
C THR A 53 7.66 1.71 1.86
N LEU A 54 6.92 2.62 1.24
CA LEU A 54 6.83 4.01 1.66
C LEU A 54 6.23 4.12 3.07
N GLU A 55 5.15 3.41 3.37
CA GLU A 55 4.54 3.34 4.70
C GLU A 55 5.55 2.84 5.75
N LEU A 56 6.26 1.74 5.47
CA LEU A 56 7.25 1.15 6.38
C LEU A 56 8.47 2.05 6.60
N SER A 57 8.82 2.89 5.63
CA SER A 57 9.88 3.90 5.73
C SER A 57 9.48 5.17 6.47
N GLY A 58 8.18 5.35 6.79
CA GLY A 58 7.66 6.55 7.42
C GLY A 58 7.48 7.74 6.48
N ALA A 59 7.43 7.50 5.16
CA ALA A 59 7.21 8.54 4.15
C ALA A 59 5.73 8.92 4.03
N TYR A 60 5.11 9.36 5.14
CA TYR A 60 3.67 9.53 5.27
C TYR A 60 3.05 10.43 4.18
N ASP A 61 3.66 11.59 3.93
CA ASP A 61 3.14 12.53 2.92
C ASP A 61 3.19 11.95 1.50
N GLN A 62 4.24 11.20 1.17
CA GLN A 62 4.34 10.54 -0.14
C GLN A 62 3.26 9.47 -0.31
N VAL A 63 2.94 8.73 0.76
CA VAL A 63 1.85 7.75 0.74
C VAL A 63 0.50 8.45 0.60
N ILE A 64 0.26 9.54 1.32
CA ILE A 64 -0.98 10.32 1.23
C ILE A 64 -1.17 10.82 -0.21
N SER A 65 -0.17 11.51 -0.78
CA SER A 65 -0.25 12.00 -2.16
C SER A 65 -0.42 10.87 -3.18
N PHE A 66 0.24 9.73 -2.97
CA PHE A 66 0.03 8.55 -3.81
C PHE A 66 -1.42 8.07 -3.76
N CYS A 67 -1.99 7.98 -2.55
CA CYS A 67 -3.37 7.53 -2.35
C CYS A 67 -4.38 8.50 -2.97
N GLU A 68 -4.16 9.81 -2.84
CA GLU A 68 -5.00 10.86 -3.43
C GLU A 68 -5.03 10.75 -4.95
N ASN A 69 -3.85 10.76 -5.58
CA ASN A 69 -3.71 10.62 -7.03
C ASN A 69 -4.36 9.32 -7.55
N TYR A 70 -4.17 8.22 -6.83
CA TYR A 70 -4.75 6.94 -7.25
C TYR A 70 -6.27 6.90 -7.05
N ARG A 71 -6.80 7.54 -6.00
CA ARG A 71 -8.25 7.66 -5.79
C ARG A 71 -8.90 8.53 -6.86
N GLU A 72 -8.25 9.62 -7.29
CA GLU A 72 -8.70 10.45 -8.43
C GLU A 72 -8.74 9.61 -9.71
N PHE A 73 -7.66 8.89 -10.03
CA PHE A 73 -7.64 7.98 -11.18
C PHE A 73 -8.78 6.94 -11.16
N LEU A 74 -9.15 6.43 -9.98
CA LEU A 74 -10.26 5.48 -9.83
C LEU A 74 -11.64 6.13 -9.95
N GLN A 75 -11.78 7.44 -9.73
CA GLN A 75 -13.06 8.14 -9.90
C GLN A 75 -13.49 8.16 -11.38
N ASP A 76 -12.54 8.25 -12.31
CA ASP A 76 -12.79 8.28 -13.75
C ASP A 76 -13.15 6.91 -14.35
N LYS A 77 -13.04 5.83 -13.54
CA LYS A 77 -13.36 4.46 -13.97
C LYS A 77 -14.86 4.15 -13.79
N GLU A 78 -15.34 3.15 -14.51
CA GLU A 78 -16.70 2.62 -14.31
C GLU A 78 -16.86 2.12 -12.87
N GLN A 79 -17.84 2.67 -12.16
CA GLN A 79 -18.04 2.42 -10.73
C GLN A 79 -18.74 1.07 -10.50
N ASN A 80 -17.94 0.01 -10.54
CA ASN A 80 -18.36 -1.35 -10.18
C ASN A 80 -17.85 -1.75 -8.77
N VAL A 81 -18.24 -2.94 -8.33
CA VAL A 81 -17.89 -3.45 -6.99
C VAL A 81 -16.36 -3.56 -6.79
N LEU A 82 -15.60 -3.89 -7.83
CA LEU A 82 -14.14 -4.01 -7.73
C LEU A 82 -13.48 -2.64 -7.56
N VAL A 83 -13.90 -1.65 -8.36
CA VAL A 83 -13.39 -0.27 -8.25
C VAL A 83 -13.70 0.31 -6.87
N ARG A 84 -14.92 0.11 -6.36
CA ARG A 84 -15.30 0.55 -5.00
C ARG A 84 -14.43 -0.10 -3.91
N LYS A 85 -14.17 -1.41 -4.01
CA LYS A 85 -13.27 -2.11 -3.08
C LYS A 85 -11.84 -1.60 -3.15
N HIS A 86 -11.32 -1.33 -4.36
CA HIS A 86 -9.98 -0.76 -4.53
C HIS A 86 -9.86 0.64 -3.94
N LYS A 87 -10.86 1.49 -4.21
CA LYS A 87 -10.92 2.83 -3.62
C LYS A 87 -10.93 2.76 -2.10
N ALA A 88 -11.74 1.89 -1.51
CA ALA A 88 -11.79 1.67 -0.07
C ALA A 88 -10.45 1.16 0.51
N PHE A 89 -9.78 0.24 -0.17
CA PHE A 89 -8.46 -0.23 0.22
C PHE A 89 -7.44 0.92 0.28
N VAL A 90 -7.39 1.75 -0.76
CA VAL A 90 -6.45 2.88 -0.82
C VAL A 90 -6.81 3.98 0.18
N SER A 91 -8.10 4.29 0.34
CA SER A 91 -8.57 5.24 1.35
C SER A 91 -8.24 4.78 2.79
N GLU A 92 -8.34 3.48 3.10
CA GLU A 92 -7.96 2.94 4.42
C GLU A 92 -6.46 3.17 4.67
N ARG A 93 -5.62 2.95 3.66
CA ARG A 93 -4.18 3.19 3.76
C ARG A 93 -3.85 4.67 3.97
N GLN A 94 -4.54 5.57 3.27
CA GLN A 94 -4.44 7.02 3.47
C GLN A 94 -4.85 7.42 4.89
N ALA A 95 -5.99 6.93 5.38
CA ALA A 95 -6.48 7.24 6.72
C ALA A 95 -5.48 6.82 7.81
N ILE A 96 -4.84 5.65 7.65
CA ILE A 96 -3.77 5.17 8.55
C ILE A 96 -2.60 6.16 8.59
N GLN A 97 -2.23 6.78 7.45
CA GLN A 97 -1.15 7.77 7.44
C GLN A 97 -1.55 9.05 8.16
N HIS A 98 -2.77 9.53 7.96
CA HIS A 98 -3.30 10.68 8.71
C HIS A 98 -3.31 10.40 10.22
N VAL A 99 -3.69 9.20 10.67
CA VAL A 99 -3.58 8.81 12.09
C VAL A 99 -2.14 8.89 12.59
N LEU A 100 -1.17 8.40 11.80
CA LEU A 100 0.26 8.46 12.16
C LEU A 100 0.82 9.88 12.21
N LYS A 101 0.20 10.81 11.49
CA LYS A 101 0.50 12.26 11.51
C LYS A 101 -0.29 13.05 12.56
N GLU A 102 -1.11 12.38 13.37
CA GLU A 102 -2.03 12.99 14.34
C GLU A 102 -3.15 13.84 13.71
N GLU A 103 -3.44 13.64 12.42
CA GLU A 103 -4.49 14.27 11.61
C GLU A 103 -5.79 13.46 11.75
N GLN A 104 -6.39 13.46 12.95
CA GLN A 104 -7.47 12.53 13.29
C GLN A 104 -8.78 12.79 12.55
N GLU A 105 -9.11 14.05 12.26
CA GLU A 105 -10.37 14.38 11.59
C GLU A 105 -10.34 13.98 10.10
N GLU A 106 -9.19 14.17 9.45
CA GLU A 106 -8.92 13.71 8.07
C GLU A 106 -9.04 12.19 7.98
N ALA A 107 -8.40 11.47 8.92
CA ALA A 107 -8.51 10.02 9.00
C ALA A 107 -9.96 9.57 9.19
N LYS A 108 -10.67 10.18 10.14
CA LYS A 108 -12.04 9.84 10.48
C LYS A 108 -12.99 10.08 9.31
N ALA A 109 -12.87 11.20 8.60
CA ALA A 109 -13.67 11.49 7.42
C ALA A 109 -13.52 10.40 6.34
N LEU A 110 -12.28 10.00 6.04
CA LEU A 110 -12.01 8.92 5.09
C LEU A 110 -12.65 7.60 5.52
N LEU A 111 -12.47 7.20 6.78
CA LEU A 111 -13.01 5.93 7.27
C LEU A 111 -14.55 5.92 7.30
N GLN A 112 -15.18 7.06 7.60
CA GLN A 112 -16.63 7.21 7.53
C GLN A 112 -17.15 7.06 6.11
N ASP A 113 -16.48 7.68 5.13
CA ASP A 113 -16.84 7.55 3.71
C ASP A 113 -16.73 6.10 3.23
N ILE A 114 -15.67 5.39 3.64
CA ILE A 114 -15.50 3.98 3.29
C ILE A 114 -16.62 3.12 3.89
N GLN A 115 -16.91 3.28 5.19
CA GLN A 115 -17.97 2.52 5.86
C GLN A 115 -19.35 2.83 5.28
N LYS A 116 -19.61 4.09 4.89
CA LYS A 116 -20.85 4.49 4.22
C LYS A 116 -20.99 3.84 2.85
N ASP A 117 -19.91 3.74 2.09
CA ASP A 117 -19.91 3.14 0.75
C ASP A 117 -20.04 1.61 0.81
N LEU A 118 -19.14 0.92 1.52
CA LEU A 118 -19.10 -0.54 1.53
C LEU A 118 -20.06 -1.18 2.56
N GLY A 119 -20.43 -0.44 3.60
CA GLY A 119 -21.15 -0.94 4.76
C GLY A 119 -20.21 -1.46 5.86
N LYS A 120 -20.70 -1.38 7.10
CA LYS A 120 -20.01 -1.89 8.29
C LYS A 120 -19.79 -3.40 8.21
N GLY A 121 -18.63 -3.86 8.68
CA GLY A 121 -18.22 -5.27 8.70
C GLY A 121 -17.58 -5.75 7.39
N LYS A 122 -17.44 -4.88 6.38
CA LYS A 122 -16.80 -5.22 5.11
C LYS A 122 -15.30 -4.97 5.10
N GLN A 123 -14.80 -4.10 5.99
CA GLN A 123 -13.39 -3.75 6.06
C GLN A 123 -12.97 -3.61 7.53
N PRO A 124 -12.42 -4.68 8.14
CA PRO A 124 -12.22 -4.75 9.60
C PRO A 124 -11.32 -3.66 10.20
N ILE A 125 -10.25 -3.28 9.50
CA ILE A 125 -9.35 -2.23 9.98
C ILE A 125 -10.10 -0.88 10.00
N THR A 126 -10.78 -0.52 8.90
CA THR A 126 -11.67 0.65 8.87
C THR A 126 -12.67 0.68 10.01
N ASP A 127 -13.39 -0.42 10.26
CA ASP A 127 -14.41 -0.47 11.30
C ASP A 127 -13.83 -0.30 12.71
N GLU A 128 -12.71 -0.98 13.01
CA GLU A 128 -12.06 -0.94 14.32
C GLU A 128 -11.40 0.42 14.57
N LEU A 129 -10.68 0.95 13.57
CA LEU A 129 -10.00 2.24 13.65
C LEU A 129 -11.01 3.39 13.75
N LEU A 130 -12.07 3.39 12.94
CA LEU A 130 -13.14 4.39 13.05
C LEU A 130 -13.81 4.35 14.42
N GLY A 131 -14.04 3.15 14.95
CA GLY A 131 -14.56 2.96 16.30
C GLY A 131 -13.69 3.58 17.38
N TRP A 132 -12.36 3.55 17.22
CA TRP A 132 -11.45 4.21 18.14
C TRP A 132 -11.49 5.73 18.02
N LEU A 133 -11.43 6.26 16.79
CA LEU A 133 -11.42 7.70 16.54
C LEU A 133 -12.72 8.38 16.98
N VAL A 134 -13.88 7.76 16.73
CA VAL A 134 -15.18 8.29 17.17
C VAL A 134 -15.29 8.35 18.70
N ARG A 135 -14.59 7.48 19.43
CA ARG A 135 -14.53 7.49 20.90
C ARG A 135 -13.48 8.45 21.45
N GLY A 136 -12.77 9.18 20.59
CA GLY A 136 -11.72 10.13 20.98
C GLY A 136 -10.43 9.48 21.48
N TYR A 137 -10.17 8.21 21.15
CA TYR A 137 -8.90 7.58 21.51
C TYR A 137 -7.76 8.14 20.64
N LYS A 138 -6.66 8.54 21.29
CA LYS A 138 -5.39 8.76 20.60
C LYS A 138 -4.76 7.40 20.26
N VAL A 139 -4.82 7.03 18.99
CA VAL A 139 -4.26 5.78 18.48
C VAL A 139 -2.75 5.93 18.34
N ASN A 140 -1.97 5.08 19.01
CA ASN A 140 -0.52 5.09 18.87
C ASN A 140 -0.02 4.07 17.82
N LYS A 141 1.26 4.21 17.44
CA LYS A 141 1.89 3.37 16.40
C LYS A 141 1.88 1.87 16.75
N ASP A 142 2.03 1.50 18.02
CA ASP A 142 2.02 0.09 18.44
C ASP A 142 0.63 -0.55 18.30
N GLN A 143 -0.41 0.16 18.72
CA GLN A 143 -1.81 -0.26 18.53
C GLN A 143 -2.14 -0.43 17.05
N LEU A 144 -1.74 0.54 16.23
CA LEU A 144 -1.96 0.49 14.78
C LEU A 144 -1.20 -0.67 14.14
N THR A 145 0.06 -0.89 14.54
CA THR A 145 0.87 -2.01 14.04
C THR A 145 0.24 -3.36 14.40
N LYS A 146 -0.30 -3.50 15.62
CA LYS A 146 -1.02 -4.72 16.04
C LYS A 146 -2.28 -4.95 15.21
N LEU A 147 -3.06 -3.89 14.96
CA LEU A 147 -4.25 -3.95 14.12
C LEU A 147 -3.91 -4.37 12.67
N GLN A 148 -2.90 -3.73 12.07
CA GLN A 148 -2.42 -4.03 10.73
C GLN A 148 -1.96 -5.51 10.61
N ARG A 149 -1.21 -6.01 11.60
CA ARG A 149 -0.77 -7.42 11.65
C ARG A 149 -1.95 -8.39 11.76
N LYS A 150 -2.88 -8.13 12.68
CA LYS A 150 -4.09 -8.94 12.90
C LYS A 150 -4.87 -9.17 11.60
N HIS A 151 -4.88 -8.18 10.70
CA HIS A 151 -5.66 -8.20 9.47
C HIS A 151 -4.83 -8.38 8.19
N ASN A 152 -3.56 -8.81 8.29
CA ASN A 152 -2.69 -9.04 7.14
C ASN A 152 -2.60 -7.83 6.18
N TYR A 153 -2.51 -6.63 6.75
CA TYR A 153 -2.50 -5.37 6.02
C TYR A 153 -1.36 -5.26 4.98
N PHE A 154 -0.20 -5.83 5.31
CA PHE A 154 0.97 -5.85 4.46
C PHE A 154 1.05 -7.14 3.64
N ILE A 155 1.32 -6.99 2.34
CA ILE A 155 1.38 -8.09 1.37
C ILE A 155 2.78 -8.73 1.31
N VAL A 156 3.85 -7.96 1.60
CA VAL A 156 5.22 -8.49 1.59
C VAL A 156 5.52 -9.14 2.93
N ARG A 157 5.52 -10.47 2.93
CA ARG A 157 5.78 -11.31 4.12
C ARG A 157 6.83 -12.37 3.80
N LYS A 158 7.53 -12.85 4.83
CA LYS A 158 8.60 -13.86 4.67
C LYS A 158 8.13 -15.09 3.88
N GLU A 159 6.92 -15.53 4.18
CA GLU A 159 6.24 -16.66 3.54
C GLU A 159 5.79 -16.41 2.08
N SER A 160 5.66 -15.15 1.67
CA SER A 160 5.26 -14.75 0.31
C SER A 160 6.44 -14.46 -0.63
N VAL A 161 7.67 -14.50 -0.10
CA VAL A 161 8.88 -14.20 -0.85
C VAL A 161 9.56 -15.51 -1.28
N ASN A 162 10.01 -15.56 -2.53
CA ASN A 162 10.77 -16.65 -3.10
C ASN A 162 12.21 -16.20 -3.42
N PRO A 163 13.17 -16.39 -2.49
CA PRO A 163 14.55 -15.96 -2.69
C PRO A 163 15.25 -16.66 -3.87
N LYS A 164 14.79 -17.85 -4.28
CA LYS A 164 15.46 -18.67 -5.32
C LYS A 164 15.39 -18.05 -6.70
N ILE A 165 14.39 -17.21 -6.95
CA ILE A 165 14.15 -16.58 -8.25
C ILE A 165 14.57 -15.11 -8.28
N ALA A 166 14.82 -14.52 -7.11
CA ALA A 166 15.15 -13.11 -6.95
C ALA A 166 16.41 -12.75 -7.75
N MET A 167 16.39 -11.57 -8.36
CA MET A 167 17.45 -11.06 -9.20
C MET A 167 17.76 -9.61 -8.84
N ASP A 168 19.04 -9.32 -8.65
CA ASP A 168 19.52 -7.95 -8.45
C ASP A 168 19.34 -7.12 -9.73
N LEU A 169 19.24 -5.81 -9.56
CA LEU A 169 19.21 -4.89 -10.70
C LEU A 169 20.50 -5.04 -11.54
N PRO A 170 20.39 -5.10 -12.88
CA PRO A 170 21.54 -5.05 -13.77
C PRO A 170 22.46 -3.86 -13.49
N GLU A 171 23.76 -4.05 -13.71
CA GLU A 171 24.75 -2.97 -13.63
C GLU A 171 24.40 -1.85 -14.63
N GLY A 172 24.44 -0.60 -14.18
CA GLY A 172 24.16 0.58 -15.01
C GLY A 172 22.74 1.16 -14.89
N ILE A 173 21.84 0.56 -14.11
CA ILE A 173 20.55 1.19 -13.80
C ILE A 173 20.77 2.34 -12.82
N SER A 174 20.50 3.57 -13.30
CA SER A 174 20.81 4.83 -12.61
C SER A 174 20.34 4.83 -11.14
N PRO A 175 21.23 5.20 -10.19
CA PRO A 175 20.84 5.42 -8.81
C PRO A 175 20.28 6.83 -8.68
N PHE A 176 18.98 6.99 -8.95
CA PHE A 176 18.21 8.24 -8.80
C PHE A 176 18.68 9.41 -9.68
#